data_AF-A0A929YKK2-F1
#
_entry.id   AF-A0A929YKK2-F1
#
_cell.length_a   1.000
_cell.length_b   1.000
_cell.length_c   1.000
_cell.angle_alpha   90.00
_cell.angle_beta   90.00
_cell.angle_gamma   90.00
#
_symmetry.space_group_name_H-M   'P 1'
#
loop_
_entity.id
_entity.type
_entity.pdbx_description
1 polymer ?
#
loop_
_entity_poly.entity_id
_entity_poly.type
_entity_poly.pdbx_seq_one_letter_code
_entity_poly.pdbx_strand_id
1 'polypeptide(L)'
;METVHGHAEELPQNSPSDLDTKDQEKSIKNYKIMAQIKELESKFDRNPDGSDRWERFVDSPVRDQYGQLWMIWENSATSSCKPKDRYQVYKISDGEVSLKYAFIKELEVDRYPRYEKTSYEFFVGPDDAGIDETITIFFDNNRKIEYAHCYSYLEERKRLYEKYERAQKKLAEVSITNSLTIAA
;
A
#
# COMPACT_ATOMS: atom_id res chain seq x y z
N MET A 1 0.50 -61.40 35.41
CA MET A 1 1.75 -60.63 35.39
C MET A 1 2.28 -60.74 33.98
N GLU A 2 2.49 -59.71 33.17
CA GLU A 2 2.61 -58.27 33.38
C GLU A 2 1.94 -57.52 32.22
N THR A 3 1.43 -56.32 32.53
CA THR A 3 1.04 -55.27 31.60
C THR A 3 2.28 -54.56 31.06
N VAL A 4 2.36 -54.32 29.74
CA VAL A 4 3.30 -53.34 29.18
C VAL A 4 2.53 -52.36 28.31
N HIS A 5 2.71 -51.09 28.68
CA HIS A 5 2.10 -49.89 28.16
C HIS A 5 2.61 -49.51 26.76
N GLY A 6 1.67 -49.02 25.94
CA GLY A 6 1.74 -47.70 25.30
C GLY A 6 2.86 -47.43 24.30
N HIS A 7 2.51 -47.38 23.02
CA HIS A 7 2.80 -46.21 22.19
C HIS A 7 1.83 -46.19 21.00
N ALA A 8 0.81 -45.35 21.09
CA ALA A 8 0.17 -44.83 19.89
C ALA A 8 1.17 -43.87 19.27
N GLU A 9 1.50 -44.08 17.99
CA GLU A 9 2.24 -43.11 17.19
C GLU A 9 1.47 -41.79 17.17
N GLU A 10 1.82 -40.89 18.08
CA GLU A 10 1.49 -39.49 17.94
C GLU A 10 2.27 -38.98 16.73
N LEU A 11 1.54 -38.81 15.63
CA LEU A 11 1.89 -37.87 14.57
C LEU A 11 2.44 -36.60 15.23
N PRO A 12 3.56 -36.02 14.75
CA PRO A 12 3.94 -34.69 15.21
C PRO A 12 2.78 -33.76 14.87
N GLN A 13 2.01 -33.37 15.89
CA GLN A 13 1.16 -32.20 15.82
C GLN A 13 2.11 -31.05 15.55
N ASN A 14 2.26 -30.70 14.27
CA ASN A 14 2.88 -29.45 13.88
C ASN A 14 2.12 -28.36 14.62
N SER A 15 2.76 -27.74 15.61
CA SER A 15 2.24 -26.62 16.37
C SER A 15 1.67 -25.58 15.38
N PRO A 16 0.42 -25.12 15.52
CA PRO A 16 -0.16 -24.13 14.62
C PRO A 16 0.34 -22.70 14.91
N SER A 17 1.49 -22.53 15.57
CA SER A 17 1.85 -21.24 16.19
C SER A 17 2.49 -20.21 15.24
N ASP A 18 3.09 -20.63 14.12
CA ASP A 18 3.82 -19.72 13.24
C ASP A 18 2.99 -19.20 12.05
N LEU A 19 1.87 -19.88 11.73
CA LEU A 19 0.92 -19.40 10.72
C LEU A 19 -0.11 -18.42 11.31
N ASP A 20 -0.48 -18.61 12.59
CA ASP A 20 -1.48 -17.76 13.26
C ASP A 20 -0.98 -16.34 13.55
N THR A 21 0.33 -16.16 13.79
CA THR A 21 0.90 -14.87 14.15
C THR A 21 0.91 -13.86 13.00
N LYS A 22 1.15 -14.29 11.75
CA LYS A 22 1.13 -13.41 10.57
C LYS A 22 -0.28 -12.93 10.21
N ASP A 23 -1.27 -13.83 10.30
CA ASP A 23 -2.65 -13.49 10.02
C ASP A 23 -3.25 -12.62 11.12
N GLN A 24 -2.89 -12.86 12.38
CA GLN A 24 -3.23 -11.98 13.50
C GLN A 24 -2.57 -10.59 13.36
N GLU A 25 -1.29 -10.52 12.99
CA GLU A 25 -0.61 -9.24 12.80
C GLU A 25 -1.23 -8.43 11.65
N LYS A 26 -1.59 -9.09 10.54
CA LYS A 26 -2.32 -8.46 9.42
C LYS A 26 -3.69 -7.96 9.84
N SER A 27 -4.43 -8.74 10.64
CA SER A 27 -5.74 -8.35 11.17
C SER A 27 -5.66 -7.15 12.11
N ILE A 28 -4.68 -7.14 13.02
CA ILE A 28 -4.44 -6.03 13.95
C ILE A 28 -4.04 -4.76 13.19
N LYS A 29 -3.15 -4.87 12.19
CA LYS A 29 -2.79 -3.74 11.32
C LYS A 29 -4.00 -3.18 10.58
N ASN A 30 -4.86 -4.03 10.02
CA ASN A 30 -6.09 -3.61 9.36
C ASN A 30 -7.04 -2.88 10.32
N TYR A 31 -7.24 -3.38 11.54
CA TYR A 31 -8.08 -2.72 12.54
C TYR A 31 -7.56 -1.32 12.90
N LYS A 32 -6.24 -1.18 13.10
CA LYS A 32 -5.60 0.10 13.39
C LYS A 32 -5.76 1.11 12.24
N ILE A 33 -5.55 0.68 11.00
CA ILE A 33 -5.74 1.52 9.81
C ILE A 33 -7.18 2.02 9.74
N MET A 34 -8.16 1.12 9.92
CA MET A 34 -9.57 1.50 9.90
C MET A 34 -9.95 2.45 11.04
N ALA A 35 -9.36 2.30 12.22
CA ALA A 35 -9.56 3.23 13.33
C ALA A 35 -9.05 4.63 13.01
N GLN A 36 -7.88 4.75 12.38
CA GLN A 36 -7.33 6.04 11.96
C GLN A 36 -8.15 6.71 10.86
N ILE A 37 -8.62 5.93 9.89
CA ILE A 37 -9.54 6.40 8.86
C ILE A 37 -10.78 7.01 9.51
N LYS A 38 -11.40 6.31 10.47
CA LYS A 38 -12.57 6.82 11.20
C LYS A 38 -12.24 8.09 12.01
N GLU A 39 -11.08 8.14 12.65
CA GLU A 39 -10.64 9.32 13.40
C GLU A 39 -10.43 10.52 12.46
N LEU A 40 -9.78 10.32 11.31
CA LEU A 40 -9.60 11.35 10.30
C LEU A 40 -10.95 11.82 9.73
N GLU A 41 -11.84 10.89 9.38
CA GLU A 41 -13.18 11.18 8.89
C GLU A 41 -14.03 11.94 9.92
N SER A 42 -13.76 11.77 11.23
CA SER A 42 -14.43 12.54 12.28
C SER A 42 -14.04 14.02 12.30
N LYS A 43 -12.87 14.37 11.72
CA LYS A 43 -12.35 15.73 11.59
C LYS A 43 -12.75 16.38 10.27
N PHE A 44 -13.37 15.64 9.36
CA PHE A 44 -13.99 16.22 8.17
C PHE A 44 -15.24 16.96 8.63
N ASP A 45 -15.11 18.28 8.80
CA ASP A 45 -16.22 19.16 9.11
C ASP A 45 -17.39 18.93 8.13
N ARG A 46 -18.61 19.30 8.55
CA ARG A 46 -19.63 19.62 7.54
C ARG A 46 -19.10 20.83 6.78
N ASN A 47 -19.05 20.74 5.46
CA ASN A 47 -18.57 21.85 4.64
C ASN A 47 -19.34 23.13 5.04
N PRO A 48 -18.70 24.31 5.12
CA PRO A 48 -19.34 25.55 5.57
C PRO A 48 -20.58 25.97 4.77
N ASP A 49 -20.74 25.44 3.57
CA ASP A 49 -21.88 25.60 2.67
C ASP A 49 -23.04 24.63 2.94
N GLY A 50 -22.91 23.76 3.95
CA GLY A 50 -23.90 22.75 4.31
C GLY A 50 -23.88 21.50 3.44
N SER A 51 -22.92 21.36 2.51
CA SER A 51 -22.78 20.15 1.71
C SER A 51 -22.28 18.95 2.52
N ASP A 52 -22.60 17.76 2.01
CA ASP A 52 -22.22 16.51 2.64
C ASP A 52 -20.70 16.42 2.81
N ARG A 53 -20.30 15.77 3.91
CA ARG A 53 -18.90 15.56 4.29
C ARG A 53 -18.13 14.94 3.12
N TRP A 54 -16.82 15.15 3.10
CA TRP A 54 -15.89 14.38 2.25
C TRP A 54 -16.31 12.90 2.18
N GLU A 55 -16.64 12.45 0.98
CA GLU A 55 -17.08 11.09 0.71
C GLU A 55 -15.88 10.24 0.32
N ARG A 56 -15.93 8.95 0.61
CA ARG A 56 -14.86 8.04 0.16
C ARG A 56 -14.90 7.96 -1.36
N PHE A 57 -13.84 8.41 -2.01
CA PHE A 57 -13.64 8.19 -3.45
C PHE A 57 -13.28 6.73 -3.73
N VAL A 58 -12.57 6.12 -2.79
CA VAL A 58 -12.27 4.69 -2.75
C VAL A 58 -12.79 4.09 -1.45
N ASP A 59 -13.58 3.02 -1.52
CA ASP A 59 -14.28 2.46 -0.34
C ASP A 59 -13.32 1.94 0.76
N SER A 60 -12.13 1.51 0.35
CA SER A 60 -11.08 0.96 1.18
C SER A 60 -9.70 1.39 0.68
N PRO A 61 -8.67 1.41 1.55
CA PRO A 61 -7.31 1.73 1.15
C PRO A 61 -6.84 0.88 -0.02
N VAL A 62 -6.29 1.54 -1.04
CA VAL A 62 -5.78 0.90 -2.24
C VAL A 62 -4.28 0.68 -2.09
N ARG A 63 -3.82 -0.51 -2.45
CA ARG A 63 -2.40 -0.86 -2.41
C ARG A 63 -1.75 -0.63 -3.77
N ASP A 64 -0.61 0.04 -3.78
CA ASP A 64 0.22 0.19 -4.98
C ASP A 64 1.26 -0.95 -5.13
N GLN A 65 2.08 -0.89 -6.18
CA GLN A 65 3.13 -1.88 -6.43
C GLN A 65 4.35 -1.77 -5.49
N TYR A 66 4.43 -0.71 -4.68
CA TYR A 66 5.39 -0.61 -3.58
C TYR A 66 4.90 -1.30 -2.31
N GLY A 67 3.59 -1.60 -2.23
CA GLY A 67 2.94 -2.10 -1.04
C GLY A 67 2.43 -0.98 -0.13
N GLN A 68 2.55 0.28 -0.55
CA GLN A 68 2.04 1.44 0.17
C GLN A 68 0.52 1.49 0.02
N LEU A 69 -0.16 1.98 1.06
CA LEU A 69 -1.61 2.07 1.10
C LEU A 69 -2.04 3.52 0.90
N TRP A 70 -3.06 3.74 0.09
CA TRP A 70 -3.56 5.05 -0.29
C TRP A 70 -5.06 5.13 -0.01
N MET A 71 -5.50 6.24 0.56
CA MET A 71 -6.91 6.51 0.79
C MET A 71 -7.28 7.87 0.20
N ILE A 72 -8.38 7.91 -0.55
CA ILE A 72 -8.81 9.09 -1.28
C ILE A 72 -10.26 9.41 -0.94
N TRP A 73 -10.52 10.69 -0.70
CA TRP A 73 -11.86 11.22 -0.51
C TRP A 73 -12.17 12.26 -1.59
N GLU A 74 -13.44 12.38 -1.95
CA GLU A 74 -13.98 13.34 -2.90
C GLU A 74 -15.00 14.25 -2.20
N ASN A 75 -14.97 15.53 -2.53
CA ASN A 75 -16.02 16.48 -2.25
C ASN A 75 -16.84 16.66 -3.53
N SER A 76 -17.89 15.85 -3.68
CA SER A 76 -18.74 15.82 -4.88
C SER A 76 -19.57 17.10 -5.05
N ALA A 77 -19.80 17.85 -3.96
CA ALA A 77 -20.59 19.08 -3.95
C ALA A 77 -19.82 20.32 -4.42
N THR A 78 -18.49 20.26 -4.46
CA THR A 78 -17.69 21.44 -4.83
C THR A 78 -17.80 21.77 -6.32
N SER A 79 -18.11 23.03 -6.61
CA SER A 79 -18.04 23.57 -7.97
C SER A 79 -16.62 23.99 -8.37
N SER A 80 -15.63 23.87 -7.48
CA SER A 80 -14.25 24.23 -7.78
C SER A 80 -13.64 23.27 -8.81
N CYS A 81 -12.94 23.84 -9.79
CA CYS A 81 -12.13 23.08 -10.73
C CYS A 81 -10.74 22.75 -10.19
N LYS A 82 -10.40 23.18 -8.97
CA LYS A 82 -9.08 22.91 -8.38
C LYS A 82 -9.09 21.51 -7.75
N PRO A 83 -8.16 20.61 -8.11
CA PRO A 83 -8.13 19.25 -7.59
C PRO A 83 -8.11 19.16 -6.07
N LYS A 84 -7.33 20.02 -5.39
CA LYS A 84 -7.24 20.09 -3.92
C LYS A 84 -8.54 20.48 -3.21
N ASP A 85 -9.48 21.12 -3.91
CA ASP A 85 -10.78 21.49 -3.35
C ASP A 85 -11.80 20.35 -3.55
N ARG A 86 -11.52 19.43 -4.48
CA ARG A 86 -12.38 18.28 -4.82
C ARG A 86 -11.88 16.96 -4.24
N TYR A 87 -10.59 16.81 -3.99
CA TYR A 87 -10.04 15.55 -3.50
C TYR A 87 -9.11 15.78 -2.32
N GLN A 88 -9.05 14.78 -1.44
CA GLN A 88 -7.97 14.62 -0.47
C GLN A 88 -7.32 13.26 -0.67
N VAL A 89 -5.99 13.23 -0.71
CA VAL A 89 -5.20 12.01 -0.85
C VAL A 89 -4.36 11.82 0.42
N TYR A 90 -4.41 10.64 0.99
CA TYR A 90 -3.60 10.27 2.15
C TYR A 90 -2.81 9.00 1.86
N LYS A 91 -1.53 9.03 2.24
CA LYS A 91 -0.63 7.88 2.22
C LYS A 91 -0.57 7.26 3.61
N ILE A 92 -0.69 5.94 3.67
CA ILE A 92 -0.51 5.10 4.86
C ILE A 92 0.79 4.31 4.61
N SER A 93 1.86 4.74 5.29
CA SER A 93 3.17 4.09 5.16
C SER A 93 3.22 2.75 5.89
N ASP A 94 4.03 1.82 5.38
CA ASP A 94 4.20 0.52 6.02
C ASP A 94 4.89 0.66 7.40
N GLY A 95 4.35 -0.02 8.41
CA GLY A 95 4.86 0.01 9.79
C GLY A 95 4.47 1.25 10.61
N GLU A 96 4.07 2.35 9.99
CA GLU A 96 3.62 3.57 10.67
C GLU A 96 2.09 3.67 10.57
N VAL A 97 1.40 3.59 11.71
CA VAL A 97 -0.03 3.92 11.75
C VAL A 97 -0.08 5.46 11.78
N SER A 98 0.15 6.11 10.65
CA SER A 98 -0.05 7.55 10.50
C SER A 98 -0.50 7.86 9.07
N LEU A 99 -1.66 8.52 8.97
CA LEU A 99 -2.18 9.03 7.71
C LEU A 99 -1.43 10.32 7.37
N LYS A 100 -0.61 10.30 6.32
CA LYS A 100 0.11 11.49 5.83
C LYS A 100 -0.67 12.11 4.68
N TYR A 101 -1.07 13.37 4.84
CA TYR A 101 -1.74 14.11 3.78
C TYR A 101 -0.78 14.36 2.62
N ALA A 102 -1.16 13.95 1.42
CA ALA A 102 -0.40 14.16 0.20
C ALA A 102 -1.03 15.34 -0.55
N PHE A 103 -0.30 16.45 -0.67
CA PHE A 103 -0.82 17.68 -1.26
C PHE A 103 -1.05 17.49 -2.76
N ILE A 104 -2.27 17.66 -3.24
CA ILE A 104 -2.57 17.52 -4.67
C ILE A 104 -2.14 18.79 -5.42
N LYS A 105 -1.12 18.63 -6.26
CA LYS A 105 -0.63 19.66 -7.17
C LYS A 105 -1.47 19.72 -8.45
N GLU A 106 -1.76 18.54 -9.00
CA GLU A 106 -2.48 18.38 -10.26
C GLU A 106 -3.25 17.04 -10.26
N LEU A 107 -4.28 16.96 -11.09
CA LEU A 107 -5.06 15.75 -11.33
C LEU A 107 -5.32 15.65 -12.83
N GLU A 108 -4.94 14.52 -13.41
CA GLU A 108 -5.28 14.14 -14.78
C GLU A 108 -6.29 12.99 -14.75
N VAL A 109 -7.33 13.09 -15.59
CA VAL A 109 -8.37 12.06 -15.68
C VAL A 109 -8.48 11.62 -17.12
N ASP A 110 -8.05 10.38 -17.38
CA ASP A 110 -8.07 9.78 -18.71
C ASP A 110 -9.14 8.72 -18.80
N ARG A 111 -9.83 8.69 -19.95
CA ARG A 111 -10.74 7.61 -20.30
C ARG A 111 -10.16 6.82 -21.46
N TYR A 112 -10.17 5.50 -21.33
CA TYR A 112 -9.71 4.57 -22.34
C TYR A 112 -10.89 3.72 -22.84
N PRO A 113 -11.70 4.20 -23.80
CA PRO A 113 -12.93 3.52 -24.23
C PRO A 113 -12.67 2.10 -24.74
N ARG A 114 -11.56 1.89 -25.46
CA ARG A 114 -11.18 0.58 -26.00
C ARG A 114 -10.97 -0.47 -24.90
N TYR A 115 -10.49 -0.03 -23.74
CA TYR A 115 -10.17 -0.90 -22.61
C TYR A 115 -11.23 -0.80 -21.51
N GLU A 116 -12.28 0.00 -21.70
CA GLU A 116 -13.36 0.18 -20.74
C GLU A 116 -12.88 0.65 -19.37
N LYS A 117 -11.88 1.54 -19.37
CA LYS A 117 -11.20 2.03 -18.16
C LYS A 117 -11.19 3.54 -18.05
N THR A 118 -11.13 4.00 -16.81
CA THR A 118 -10.84 5.39 -16.46
C THR A 118 -9.69 5.42 -15.47
N SER A 119 -8.68 6.27 -15.68
CA SER A 119 -7.63 6.51 -14.70
C SER A 119 -7.76 7.89 -14.08
N TYR A 120 -7.48 7.96 -12.79
CA TYR A 120 -7.32 9.20 -12.04
C TYR A 120 -5.86 9.25 -11.58
N GLU A 121 -5.10 10.18 -12.15
CA GLU A 121 -3.69 10.37 -11.87
C GLU A 121 -3.49 11.61 -11.00
N PHE A 122 -3.18 11.39 -9.73
CA PHE A 122 -2.94 12.45 -8.77
C PHE A 122 -1.45 12.73 -8.68
N PHE A 123 -1.04 13.95 -9.05
CA PHE A 123 0.31 14.45 -8.80
C PHE A 123 0.31 15.03 -7.38
N VAL A 124 0.97 14.33 -6.47
CA VAL A 124 0.99 14.66 -5.05
C VAL A 124 2.38 15.12 -4.62
N GLY A 125 2.44 16.25 -3.92
CA GLY A 125 3.64 16.79 -3.29
C GLY A 125 3.61 16.57 -1.77
N PRO A 126 4.75 16.82 -1.11
CA PRO A 126 5.81 15.84 -1.00
C PRO A 126 5.59 14.94 0.22
N ASP A 127 6.12 13.73 0.11
CA ASP A 127 6.47 12.91 1.27
C ASP A 127 7.52 13.62 2.16
N ASP A 128 7.97 12.96 3.24
CA ASP A 128 8.91 13.51 4.22
C ASP A 128 10.23 14.06 3.62
N ALA A 129 10.52 13.85 2.33
CA ALA A 129 11.74 14.23 1.62
C ALA A 129 11.58 15.38 0.59
N GLY A 130 10.38 15.94 0.42
CA GLY A 130 10.21 17.09 -0.49
C GLY A 130 10.05 16.72 -1.97
N ILE A 131 9.79 15.46 -2.31
CA ILE A 131 9.72 14.98 -3.70
C ILE A 131 8.27 14.66 -4.09
N ASP A 132 7.87 15.12 -5.27
CA ASP A 132 6.55 14.82 -5.84
C ASP A 132 6.46 13.32 -6.19
N GLU A 133 5.34 12.68 -5.82
CA GLU A 133 4.95 11.35 -6.24
C GLU A 133 3.70 11.45 -7.13
N THR A 134 3.44 10.42 -7.92
CA THR A 134 2.21 10.31 -8.71
C THR A 134 1.49 9.03 -8.32
N ILE A 135 0.23 9.10 -7.91
CA ILE A 135 -0.61 7.93 -7.66
C ILE A 135 -1.72 7.87 -8.70
N THR A 136 -1.74 6.78 -9.47
CA THR A 136 -2.71 6.55 -10.54
C THR A 136 -3.64 5.41 -10.11
N ILE A 137 -4.95 5.68 -10.05
CA ILE A 137 -5.97 4.67 -9.75
C ILE A 137 -6.76 4.37 -11.02
N PHE A 138 -6.85 3.08 -11.37
CA PHE A 138 -7.61 2.60 -12.51
C PHE A 138 -8.94 2.02 -12.07
N PHE A 139 -10.00 2.49 -12.72
CA PHE A 139 -11.36 2.01 -12.56
C PHE A 139 -11.86 1.35 -13.83
N ASP A 140 -12.67 0.30 -13.68
CA ASP A 140 -13.48 -0.25 -14.76
C ASP A 140 -14.66 0.68 -15.09
N ASN A 141 -15.44 0.35 -16.13
CA ASN A 141 -16.66 1.07 -16.51
C ASN A 141 -17.73 1.13 -15.40
N ASN A 142 -17.69 0.22 -14.41
CA ASN A 142 -18.60 0.18 -13.26
C ASN A 142 -18.05 0.95 -12.04
N ARG A 143 -16.97 1.72 -12.22
CA ARG A 143 -16.25 2.42 -11.13
C ARG A 143 -15.72 1.48 -10.05
N LYS A 144 -15.43 0.22 -10.38
CA LYS A 144 -14.68 -0.67 -9.49
C LYS A 144 -13.19 -0.46 -9.72
N ILE A 145 -12.46 -0.38 -8.63
CA ILE A 145 -11.00 -0.27 -8.66
C ILE A 145 -10.42 -1.57 -9.22
N GLU A 146 -9.64 -1.48 -10.28
CA GLU A 146 -8.89 -2.63 -10.80
C GLU A 146 -7.52 -2.73 -10.14
N TYR A 147 -6.76 -1.62 -10.14
CA TYR A 147 -5.44 -1.52 -9.51
C TYR A 147 -5.03 -0.07 -9.34
N ALA A 148 -3.99 0.15 -8.53
CA ALA A 148 -3.30 1.43 -8.43
C ALA A 148 -1.81 1.26 -8.75
N HIS A 149 -1.21 2.34 -9.24
CA HIS A 149 0.21 2.41 -9.55
C HIS A 149 0.77 3.74 -9.01
N CYS A 150 1.86 3.66 -8.25
CA CYS A 150 2.55 4.85 -7.76
C CYS A 150 3.87 5.06 -8.52
N TYR A 151 4.16 6.27 -8.97
CA TYR A 151 5.51 6.63 -9.35
C TYR A 151 6.15 7.43 -8.23
N SER A 152 7.24 6.91 -7.66
CA SER A 152 8.03 7.56 -6.61
C SER A 152 9.50 7.40 -6.93
N TYR A 153 10.18 8.52 -7.18
CA TYR A 153 11.61 8.51 -7.51
C TYR A 153 12.45 7.91 -6.38
N LEU A 154 12.08 8.14 -5.12
CA LEU A 154 12.79 7.61 -3.96
C LEU A 154 12.65 6.09 -3.84
N GLU A 155 11.43 5.57 -4.02
CA GLU A 155 11.21 4.12 -3.98
C GLU A 155 11.90 3.40 -5.14
N GLU A 156 11.84 3.95 -6.36
CA GLU A 156 12.56 3.43 -7.52
C GLU A 156 14.07 3.39 -7.27
N ARG A 157 14.62 4.49 -6.74
CA ARG A 157 16.05 4.59 -6.42
C ARG A 157 16.47 3.62 -5.31
N LYS A 158 15.67 3.48 -4.25
CA LYS A 158 15.90 2.53 -3.16
C LYS A 158 15.93 1.09 -3.69
N ARG A 159 14.94 0.70 -4.48
CA ARG A 159 14.86 -0.64 -5.08
C ARG A 159 16.01 -0.92 -6.03
N LEU A 160 16.46 0.08 -6.78
CA LEU A 160 17.64 -0.04 -7.64
C LEU A 160 18.91 -0.34 -6.83
N TYR A 161 19.13 0.38 -5.73
CA TYR A 161 20.27 0.11 -4.84
C TYR A 161 20.19 -1.28 -4.20
N GLU A 162 19.03 -1.68 -3.69
CA GLU A 162 18.85 -3.02 -3.12
C GLU A 162 19.13 -4.13 -4.15
N LYS A 163 18.69 -3.94 -5.41
CA LYS A 163 18.99 -4.86 -6.51
C LYS A 163 20.49 -4.93 -6.80
N TYR A 164 21.16 -3.78 -6.80
CA TYR A 164 22.60 -3.70 -7.00
C TYR A 164 23.38 -4.41 -5.87
N GLU A 165 23.04 -4.16 -4.61
CA GLU A 165 23.67 -4.83 -3.46
C GLU A 165 23.47 -6.35 -3.50
N ARG A 166 22.27 -6.82 -3.82
CA ARG A 166 22.00 -8.27 -3.98
C ARG A 166 22.84 -8.87 -5.11
N ALA A 167 23.01 -8.15 -6.21
CA ALA A 167 23.84 -8.61 -7.32
C ALA A 167 25.33 -8.68 -6.94
N GLN A 168 25.86 -7.67 -6.24
CA GLN A 168 27.23 -7.65 -5.73
C GLN A 168 27.49 -8.80 -4.76
N LYS A 169 26.56 -9.05 -3.82
CA LYS A 169 26.67 -10.17 -2.89
C LYS A 169 26.72 -11.52 -3.60
N LYS A 170 25.86 -11.75 -4.59
CA LYS A 170 25.87 -12.97 -5.42
C LYS A 170 27.17 -13.14 -6.20
N LEU A 171 27.69 -12.06 -6.79
CA LEU A 171 28.97 -12.10 -7.50
C LEU A 171 30.13 -12.45 -6.57
N ALA A 172 30.15 -11.88 -5.35
CA ALA A 172 31.15 -12.21 -4.35
C ALA A 172 31.07 -13.68 -3.90
N GLU A 173 29.87 -14.20 -3.65
CA GLU A 173 29.64 -15.61 -3.30
C GLU A 173 30.13 -16.58 -4.39
N VAL A 174 29.85 -16.27 -5.66
CA VAL A 174 30.34 -17.05 -6.81
C VAL A 174 31.86 -16.97 -6.93
N SER A 175 32.45 -15.78 -6.74
CA SER A 175 33.90 -15.58 -6.78
C SER A 175 34.62 -16.44 -5.72
N ILE A 176 34.11 -16.43 -4.49
CA ILE A 176 34.65 -17.25 -3.38
C ILE A 176 34.57 -18.74 -3.71
N THR A 177 33.42 -19.20 -4.24
CA THR A 177 33.21 -20.62 -4.59
C THR A 177 34.18 -21.07 -5.68
N ASN A 178 34.41 -20.24 -6.70
CA ASN A 178 35.37 -20.53 -7.76
C ASN A 178 36.81 -20.58 -7.23
N SER A 179 37.21 -19.66 -6.36
CA SER A 179 38.55 -19.67 -5.75
C SER A 179 38.79 -20.91 -4.90
N LEU A 180 37.79 -21.36 -4.12
CA LEU A 180 37.88 -22.59 -3.32
C LEU A 180 37.96 -23.85 -4.20
N THR A 181 37.25 -23.87 -5.33
CA THR A 181 37.26 -25.01 -6.27
C THR A 181 38.59 -25.15 -7.01
N ILE A 182 39.27 -24.04 -7.33
CA ILE A 182 40.58 -24.06 -8.00
C ILE A 182 41.72 -24.47 -7.05
N ALA A 183 41.53 -24.25 -5.74
CA ALA A 183 42.55 -24.53 -4.72
C ALA A 183 42.51 -25.97 -4.16
N ALA A 184 41.53 -26.79 -4.55
CA ALA A 184 41.34 -28.18 -4.12
C ALA A 184 41.77 -29.16 -5.24
#